data_AF-A0A9E2FMX7-F1
#
_entry.id   AF-A0A9E2FMX7-F1
#
_cell.length_a   1.000
_cell.length_b   1.000
_cell.length_c   1.000
_cell.angle_alpha   90.00
_cell.angle_beta   90.00
_cell.angle_gamma   90.00
#
_symmetry.space_group_name_H-M   'P 1'
#
loop_
_entity.id
_entity.type
_entity.pdbx_description
1 polymer ?
#
loop_
_entity_poly.entity_id
_entity_poly.type
_entity_poly.pdbx_seq_one_letter_code
_entity_poly.pdbx_strand_id
1 'polypeptide(L)'
;MTAQPPEFLSVTRLAEQMGIEVAELRATLQSVGWMSKAEEGWSLTPAGEEAGGKYVESKRFGRYIAWPSSTASDPRVGGNDVPAPDIAAGQLTPTKIGEELGLSATRVNFLLSELGWIEKGLKGWRLTKQGTKIGGVQREHHRSGIPFVVWPAQLLENKSFKDSAAQVLGSDSAPTSTDGPTGSNGGSGFREKFEAKHRATDGHFVRSKAEMLIDNWLYMAEIVHAYERKLPIEEEMYCDFYIPTGKVYIEYWGLENDPKYRDRKAQKLALYGKYGFNLIELNDADVQNLDDVLPRLLLKFGVQTY
;
A
#
# COMPACT_ATOMS: atom_id res chain seq x y z
N MET A 1 -11.83 16.38 29.88
CA MET A 1 -11.73 15.58 28.64
C MET A 1 -12.41 14.25 28.92
N THR A 2 -13.64 14.09 28.45
CA THR A 2 -14.40 12.83 28.58
C THR A 2 -13.83 11.83 27.56
N ALA A 3 -13.16 10.79 28.05
CA ALA A 3 -12.70 9.69 27.20
C ALA A 3 -13.93 9.04 26.54
N GLN A 4 -13.96 9.01 25.21
CA GLN A 4 -14.92 8.21 24.45
C GLN A 4 -14.77 6.74 24.89
N PRO A 5 -15.89 6.02 25.10
CA PRO A 5 -15.81 4.61 25.49
C PRO A 5 -15.10 3.79 24.41
N PRO A 6 -14.30 2.78 24.80
CA PRO A 6 -13.59 1.95 23.82
C PRO A 6 -14.59 1.26 22.88
N GLU A 7 -14.37 1.41 21.58
CA GLU A 7 -15.19 0.75 20.57
C GLU A 7 -14.91 -0.76 20.62
N PHE A 8 -15.96 -1.55 20.85
CA PHE A 8 -15.86 -3.01 20.89
C PHE A 8 -16.28 -3.58 19.53
N LEU A 9 -15.37 -4.34 18.93
CA LEU A 9 -15.53 -4.95 17.62
C LEU A 9 -15.74 -6.45 17.75
N SER A 10 -16.57 -7.02 16.88
CA SER A 10 -16.63 -8.48 16.72
C SER A 10 -15.30 -8.98 16.14
N VAL A 11 -15.00 -10.27 16.32
CA VAL A 11 -13.81 -10.89 15.69
C VAL A 11 -13.79 -10.66 14.18
N THR A 12 -14.95 -10.64 13.52
CA THR A 12 -15.05 -10.33 12.08
C THR A 12 -14.60 -8.90 11.78
N ARG A 13 -15.12 -7.90 12.50
CA ARG A 13 -14.75 -6.50 12.29
C ARG A 13 -13.31 -6.20 12.70
N LEU A 14 -12.82 -6.89 13.74
CA LEU A 14 -11.43 -6.76 14.17
C LEU A 14 -10.48 -7.35 13.12
N ALA A 15 -10.85 -8.48 12.50
CA ALA A 15 -10.08 -9.06 11.39
C ALA A 15 -10.08 -8.15 10.15
N GLU A 16 -11.24 -7.55 9.81
CA GLU A 16 -11.35 -6.54 8.75
C GLU A 16 -10.45 -5.33 9.02
N GLN A 17 -10.44 -4.80 10.24
CA GLN A 17 -9.56 -3.69 10.65
C GLN A 17 -8.07 -4.07 10.52
N MET A 18 -7.73 -5.33 10.80
CA MET A 18 -6.36 -5.84 10.72
C MET A 18 -5.95 -6.27 9.31
N GLY A 19 -6.88 -6.31 8.35
CA GLY A 19 -6.61 -6.80 6.99
C GLY A 19 -6.28 -8.29 6.93
N ILE A 20 -6.75 -9.10 7.89
CA ILE A 20 -6.51 -10.56 7.94
C ILE A 20 -7.81 -11.36 7.88
N GLU A 21 -7.70 -12.66 7.61
CA GLU A 21 -8.86 -13.55 7.58
C GLU A 21 -9.41 -13.84 8.98
N VAL A 22 -10.74 -13.97 9.12
CA VAL A 22 -11.40 -14.24 10.42
C VAL A 22 -10.91 -15.55 11.05
N ALA A 23 -10.64 -16.56 10.22
CA ALA A 23 -10.10 -17.83 10.68
C ALA A 23 -8.69 -17.67 11.27
N GLU A 24 -7.88 -16.80 10.69
CA GLU A 24 -6.53 -16.48 11.15
C GLU A 24 -6.56 -15.75 12.49
N LEU A 25 -7.40 -14.71 12.62
CA LEU A 25 -7.55 -13.99 13.88
C LEU A 25 -8.03 -14.92 15.02
N ARG A 26 -8.97 -15.83 14.72
CA ARG A 26 -9.44 -16.82 15.71
C ARG A 26 -8.33 -17.77 16.14
N ALA A 27 -7.52 -18.26 15.20
CA ALA A 27 -6.37 -19.10 15.51
C ALA A 27 -5.34 -18.34 16.38
N THR A 28 -5.10 -17.06 16.08
CA THR A 28 -4.23 -16.20 16.88
C THR A 28 -4.76 -16.04 18.30
N LEU A 29 -6.02 -15.63 18.46
CA LEU A 29 -6.68 -15.49 19.77
C LEU A 29 -6.70 -16.81 20.56
N GLN A 30 -6.82 -17.95 19.87
CA GLN A 30 -6.71 -19.26 20.50
C GLN A 30 -5.28 -19.56 20.97
N SER A 31 -4.29 -19.27 20.13
CA SER A 31 -2.88 -19.57 20.42
C SER A 31 -2.31 -18.75 21.58
N VAL A 32 -2.81 -17.52 21.79
CA VAL A 32 -2.48 -16.70 22.96
C VAL A 32 -3.30 -17.06 24.19
N GLY A 33 -4.16 -18.07 24.07
CA GLY A 33 -4.99 -18.59 25.15
C GLY A 33 -6.15 -17.67 25.53
N TRP A 34 -6.53 -16.71 24.68
CA TRP A 34 -7.62 -15.77 24.96
C TRP A 34 -8.97 -16.33 24.57
N MET A 35 -9.00 -17.19 23.55
CA MET A 35 -10.18 -17.95 23.14
C MET A 35 -9.89 -19.45 23.16
N SER A 36 -10.94 -20.25 23.28
CA SER A 36 -10.86 -21.71 23.13
C SER A 36 -12.03 -22.21 22.30
N LYS A 37 -11.86 -23.39 21.68
CA LYS A 37 -12.92 -24.06 20.95
C LYS A 37 -13.73 -24.90 21.93
N ALA A 38 -15.03 -24.61 22.05
CA ALA A 38 -15.99 -25.33 22.87
C ALA A 38 -16.92 -26.18 21.98
N GLU A 39 -17.78 -27.00 22.61
CA GLU A 39 -18.77 -27.84 21.90
C GLU A 39 -19.72 -27.01 21.03
N GLU A 40 -20.09 -25.80 21.49
CA GLU A 40 -20.92 -24.84 20.76
C GLU A 40 -20.11 -23.63 20.25
N GLY A 41 -18.99 -23.89 19.57
CA GLY A 41 -18.24 -22.87 18.85
C GLY A 41 -17.04 -22.31 19.62
N TRP A 42 -16.97 -20.98 19.78
CA TRP A 42 -15.83 -20.32 20.42
C TRP A 42 -16.21 -19.74 21.78
N SER A 43 -15.40 -20.04 22.80
CA SER A 43 -15.54 -19.51 24.16
C SER A 43 -14.40 -18.57 24.51
N LEU A 44 -14.73 -17.50 25.24
CA LEU A 44 -13.79 -16.61 25.89
C LEU A 44 -13.20 -17.29 27.13
N THR A 45 -11.89 -17.15 27.33
CA THR A 45 -11.16 -17.67 28.49
C THR A 45 -10.96 -16.58 29.56
N PRO A 46 -10.57 -16.93 30.80
CA PRO A 46 -10.20 -15.93 31.80
C PRO A 46 -9.10 -14.96 31.33
N ALA A 47 -8.07 -15.46 30.64
CA ALA A 47 -7.01 -14.61 30.07
C ALA A 47 -7.54 -13.67 28.97
N GLY A 48 -8.55 -14.12 28.22
CA GLY A 48 -9.23 -13.29 27.23
C GLY A 48 -10.09 -12.19 27.85
N GLU A 49 -10.73 -12.45 29.00
CA GLU A 49 -11.46 -11.43 29.78
C GLU A 49 -10.50 -10.38 30.35
N GLU A 50 -9.36 -10.79 30.88
CA GLU A 50 -8.30 -9.88 31.35
C GLU A 50 -7.73 -9.02 30.22
N ALA A 51 -7.63 -9.57 29.00
CA ALA A 51 -7.25 -8.85 27.79
C ALA A 51 -8.35 -7.92 27.25
N GLY A 52 -9.48 -7.79 27.97
CA GLY A 52 -10.57 -6.89 27.65
C GLY A 52 -11.66 -7.49 26.77
N GLY A 53 -11.58 -8.77 26.41
CA GLY A 53 -12.63 -9.47 25.68
C GLY A 53 -13.91 -9.56 26.52
N LYS A 54 -15.08 -9.50 25.88
CA LYS A 54 -16.37 -9.68 26.56
C LYS A 54 -17.42 -10.31 25.67
N TYR A 55 -18.43 -10.90 26.28
CA TYR A 55 -19.63 -11.32 25.56
C TYR A 55 -20.57 -10.14 25.32
N VAL A 56 -21.10 -10.04 24.10
CA VAL A 56 -22.09 -9.06 23.69
C VAL A 56 -23.29 -9.79 23.10
N GLU A 57 -24.50 -9.37 23.49
CA GLU A 57 -25.74 -9.89 22.93
C GLU A 57 -26.26 -8.98 21.81
N SER A 58 -26.70 -9.59 20.70
CA SER A 58 -27.34 -8.90 19.59
C SER A 58 -28.68 -9.56 19.27
N LYS A 59 -29.72 -8.73 19.09
CA LYS A 59 -31.03 -9.19 18.61
C LYS A 59 -30.97 -9.85 17.23
N ARG A 60 -29.96 -9.51 16.41
CA ARG A 60 -29.81 -10.02 15.03
C ARG A 60 -28.85 -11.21 14.93
N PHE A 61 -27.83 -11.27 15.79
CA PHE A 61 -26.72 -12.21 15.64
C PHE A 61 -26.50 -13.12 16.85
N GLY A 62 -27.34 -13.02 17.88
CA GLY A 62 -27.18 -13.77 19.13
C GLY A 62 -25.99 -13.28 19.96
N ARG A 63 -25.51 -14.14 20.86
CA ARG A 63 -24.35 -13.88 21.73
C ARG A 63 -23.05 -14.11 20.98
N TYR A 64 -22.12 -13.15 21.04
CA TYR A 64 -20.79 -13.26 20.44
C TYR A 64 -19.71 -12.62 21.32
N ILE A 65 -18.45 -12.90 21.01
CA ILE A 65 -17.29 -12.32 21.71
C ILE A 65 -16.85 -11.06 20.97
N ALA A 66 -16.72 -9.96 21.70
CA ALA A 66 -16.23 -8.69 21.20
C ALA A 66 -14.95 -8.27 21.93
N TRP A 67 -14.10 -7.55 21.22
CA TRP A 67 -12.78 -7.11 21.65
C TRP A 67 -12.68 -5.59 21.52
N PRO A 68 -11.96 -4.90 22.40
CA PRO A 68 -11.60 -3.50 22.19
C PRO A 68 -10.88 -3.34 20.84
N SER A 69 -11.10 -2.25 20.12
CA SER A 69 -10.36 -1.96 18.88
C SER A 69 -8.84 -1.92 19.08
N SER A 70 -8.38 -1.58 20.29
CA SER A 70 -6.96 -1.63 20.68
C SER A 70 -6.35 -3.04 20.71
N THR A 71 -7.16 -4.10 20.69
CA THR A 71 -6.67 -5.48 20.60
C THR A 71 -5.91 -5.72 19.29
N ALA A 72 -6.27 -5.01 18.21
CA ALA A 72 -5.52 -5.03 16.95
C ALA A 72 -4.10 -4.45 17.07
N SER A 73 -3.77 -3.79 18.17
CA SER A 73 -2.43 -3.27 18.45
C SER A 73 -1.73 -4.03 19.58
N ASP A 74 -2.37 -5.06 20.18
CA ASP A 74 -1.73 -5.87 21.20
C ASP A 74 -0.61 -6.71 20.55
N PRO A 75 0.64 -6.65 21.03
CA PRO A 75 1.75 -7.39 20.42
C PRO A 75 1.51 -8.89 20.31
N ARG A 76 0.63 -9.47 21.15
CA ARG A 76 0.29 -10.89 21.12
C ARG A 76 -0.75 -11.23 20.04
N VAL A 77 -1.56 -10.26 19.61
CA VAL A 77 -2.70 -10.46 18.70
C VAL A 77 -2.54 -9.74 17.36
N GLY A 78 -2.11 -8.48 17.38
CA GLY A 78 -1.93 -7.63 16.22
C GLY A 78 -0.50 -7.21 15.92
N GLY A 79 0.47 -7.90 16.51
CA GLY A 79 1.86 -7.74 16.13
C GLY A 79 2.16 -8.46 14.81
N ASN A 80 2.26 -7.70 13.71
CA ASN A 80 3.33 -7.95 12.72
C ASN A 80 4.73 -7.89 13.38
N ASP A 81 4.79 -7.45 14.66
CA ASP A 81 5.94 -7.37 15.53
C ASP A 81 5.85 -8.31 16.75
N VAL A 82 5.56 -9.59 16.53
CA VAL A 82 6.26 -10.58 17.36
C VAL A 82 7.57 -10.85 16.63
N PRO A 83 8.72 -10.29 17.09
CA PRO A 83 9.98 -10.89 16.74
C PRO A 83 9.83 -12.37 17.06
N ALA A 84 9.98 -13.24 16.06
CA ALA A 84 10.30 -14.62 16.36
C ALA A 84 11.41 -14.58 17.44
N PRO A 85 11.37 -15.45 18.46
CA PRO A 85 12.34 -15.45 19.57
C PRO A 85 13.82 -15.51 19.12
N ASP A 86 14.08 -15.66 17.81
CA ASP A 86 15.37 -15.77 17.14
C ASP A 86 15.78 -14.54 16.29
N ILE A 87 15.14 -13.37 16.41
CA ILE A 87 15.69 -12.14 15.81
C ILE A 87 16.86 -11.67 16.68
N ALA A 88 18.08 -11.85 16.19
CA ALA A 88 19.28 -11.47 16.91
C ALA A 88 19.30 -9.95 17.17
N ALA A 89 19.86 -9.55 18.32
CA ALA A 89 20.05 -8.15 18.66
C ALA A 89 20.76 -7.41 17.50
N GLY A 90 20.16 -6.31 17.02
CA GLY A 90 20.67 -5.51 15.90
C GLY A 90 20.10 -5.86 14.51
N GLN A 91 19.20 -6.84 14.41
CA GLN A 91 18.44 -7.10 13.19
C GLN A 91 17.10 -6.34 13.18
N LEU A 92 16.74 -5.79 12.03
CA LEU A 92 15.53 -5.05 11.75
C LEU A 92 14.60 -5.86 10.85
N THR A 93 13.30 -5.81 11.15
CA THR A 93 12.23 -6.30 10.27
C THR A 93 11.88 -5.21 9.26
N PRO A 94 11.22 -5.56 8.13
CA PRO A 94 10.67 -4.56 7.21
C PRO A 94 9.73 -3.56 7.88
N THR A 95 9.00 -3.97 8.92
CA THR A 95 8.16 -3.10 9.75
C THR A 95 8.99 -2.02 10.45
N LYS A 96 10.04 -2.41 11.18
CA LYS A 96 10.93 -1.46 11.88
C LYS A 96 11.65 -0.52 10.91
N ILE A 97 12.09 -1.04 9.78
CA ILE A 97 12.68 -0.21 8.72
C ILE A 97 11.65 0.81 8.21
N GLY A 98 10.39 0.38 8.05
CA GLY A 98 9.28 1.22 7.63
C GLY A 98 8.98 2.34 8.62
N GLU A 99 8.94 2.03 9.92
CA GLU A 99 8.72 3.01 11.00
C GLU A 99 9.77 4.13 10.96
N GLU A 100 11.04 3.79 10.79
CA GLU A 100 12.15 4.77 10.69
C GLU A 100 12.04 5.66 9.44
N LEU A 101 11.42 5.18 8.36
CA LEU A 101 11.31 5.87 7.08
C LEU A 101 9.93 6.50 6.82
N GLY A 102 8.94 6.25 7.68
CA GLY A 102 7.55 6.60 7.41
C GLY A 102 6.94 5.81 6.23
N LEU A 103 7.37 4.57 6.02
CA LEU A 103 6.90 3.67 4.97
C LEU A 103 6.19 2.44 5.57
N SER A 104 5.23 1.88 4.84
CA SER A 104 4.65 0.58 5.21
C SER A 104 5.67 -0.55 5.01
N ALA A 105 5.58 -1.63 5.80
CA ALA A 105 6.44 -2.81 5.66
C ALA A 105 6.37 -3.40 4.24
N THR A 106 5.19 -3.32 3.61
CA THR A 106 4.95 -3.73 2.22
C THR A 106 5.81 -2.91 1.24
N ARG A 107 5.81 -1.58 1.35
CA ARG A 107 6.66 -0.70 0.52
C ARG A 107 8.14 -0.95 0.74
N VAL A 108 8.57 -1.18 1.97
CA VAL A 108 9.96 -1.55 2.28
C VAL A 108 10.33 -2.85 1.55
N ASN A 109 9.47 -3.86 1.60
CA ASN A 109 9.73 -5.11 0.88
C ASN A 109 9.80 -4.89 -0.65
N PHE A 110 8.93 -4.06 -1.23
CA PHE A 110 9.05 -3.75 -2.66
C PHE A 110 10.35 -3.03 -3.00
N LEU A 111 10.81 -2.08 -2.18
CA LEU A 111 12.12 -1.43 -2.35
C LEU A 111 13.25 -2.46 -2.35
N LEU A 112 13.25 -3.35 -1.36
CA LEU A 112 14.24 -4.43 -1.26
C LEU A 112 14.15 -5.39 -2.46
N SER A 113 12.95 -5.61 -3.00
CA SER A 113 12.72 -6.46 -4.16
C SER A 113 13.22 -5.81 -5.45
N GLU A 114 12.95 -4.51 -5.62
CA GLU A 114 13.41 -3.71 -6.76
C GLU A 114 14.93 -3.66 -6.83
N LEU A 115 15.59 -3.48 -5.68
CA LEU A 115 17.04 -3.57 -5.54
C LEU A 115 17.60 -5.00 -5.76
N GLY A 116 16.72 -5.99 -5.98
CA GLY A 116 17.05 -7.39 -6.23
C GLY A 116 17.56 -8.13 -4.99
N TRP A 117 17.29 -7.62 -3.79
CA TRP A 117 17.76 -8.18 -2.53
C TRP A 117 16.79 -9.22 -1.94
N ILE A 118 15.51 -9.10 -2.26
CA ILE A 118 14.49 -10.13 -2.03
C ILE A 118 13.68 -10.39 -3.29
N GLU A 119 12.87 -11.45 -3.28
CA GLU A 119 11.94 -11.78 -4.36
C GLU A 119 10.63 -12.35 -3.77
N LYS A 120 9.53 -12.21 -4.51
CA LYS A 120 8.23 -12.78 -4.12
C LYS A 120 8.30 -14.30 -4.13
N GLY A 121 7.99 -14.92 -2.99
CA GLY A 121 7.79 -16.36 -2.90
C GLY A 121 6.34 -16.75 -3.16
N LEU A 122 6.04 -18.06 -3.12
CA LEU A 122 4.65 -18.57 -3.11
C LEU A 122 3.80 -17.95 -2.00
N LYS A 123 4.43 -17.71 -0.84
CA LYS A 123 3.95 -16.89 0.27
C LYS A 123 5.15 -16.13 0.83
N GLY A 124 4.95 -14.89 1.25
CA GLY A 124 6.00 -14.08 1.86
C GLY A 124 7.17 -13.76 0.92
N TRP A 125 8.32 -13.46 1.51
CA TRP A 125 9.50 -12.93 0.81
C TRP A 125 10.70 -13.86 0.96
N ARG A 126 11.41 -14.07 -0.16
CA ARG A 126 12.61 -14.90 -0.23
C ARG A 126 13.85 -14.04 -0.41
N LEU A 127 14.90 -14.38 0.33
CA LEU A 127 16.20 -13.73 0.24
C LEU A 127 16.93 -14.16 -1.04
N THR A 128 17.45 -13.19 -1.81
CA THR A 128 18.27 -13.49 -2.99
C THR A 128 19.75 -13.63 -2.62
N LYS A 129 20.56 -14.13 -3.57
CA LYS A 129 22.03 -14.14 -3.44
C LYS A 129 22.62 -12.75 -3.23
N GLN A 130 22.01 -11.70 -3.79
CA GLN A 130 22.48 -10.33 -3.57
C GLN A 130 22.09 -9.83 -2.19
N GLY A 131 20.87 -10.10 -1.74
CA GLY A 131 20.42 -9.75 -0.40
C GLY A 131 21.29 -10.36 0.69
N THR A 132 21.73 -11.61 0.51
CA THR A 132 22.68 -12.26 1.44
C THR A 132 24.00 -11.47 1.56
N LYS A 133 24.52 -10.90 0.46
CA LYS A 133 25.75 -10.10 0.46
C LYS A 133 25.61 -8.79 1.23
N ILE A 134 24.40 -8.24 1.28
CA ILE A 134 24.06 -7.03 2.06
C ILE A 134 23.74 -7.37 3.53
N GLY A 135 23.80 -8.66 3.90
CA GLY A 135 23.62 -9.13 5.27
C GLY A 135 22.18 -9.50 5.62
N GLY A 136 21.27 -9.54 4.64
CA GLY A 136 19.92 -10.03 4.83
C GLY A 136 19.92 -11.49 5.29
N VAL A 137 18.99 -11.85 6.16
CA VAL A 137 18.87 -13.22 6.68
C VAL A 137 17.43 -13.70 6.57
N GLN A 138 17.26 -14.85 5.90
CA GLN A 138 15.96 -15.51 5.78
C GLN A 138 15.50 -16.00 7.14
N ARG A 139 14.22 -15.78 7.42
CA ARG A 139 13.48 -16.28 8.58
C ARG A 139 12.15 -16.85 8.10
N GLU A 140 11.50 -17.57 8.99
CA GLU A 140 10.14 -18.07 8.81
C GLU A 140 9.32 -17.72 10.04
N HIS A 141 8.09 -17.28 9.82
CA HIS A 141 7.21 -17.00 10.93
C HIS A 141 6.84 -18.31 11.63
N HIS A 142 7.16 -18.41 12.91
CA HIS A 142 7.11 -19.68 13.66
C HIS A 142 5.73 -20.36 13.69
N ARG A 143 4.63 -19.60 13.49
CA ARG A 143 3.27 -20.15 13.44
C ARG A 143 2.79 -20.49 12.04
N SER A 144 3.04 -19.60 11.07
CA SER A 144 2.45 -19.69 9.73
C SER A 144 3.40 -20.32 8.71
N GLY A 145 4.69 -20.45 9.04
CA GLY A 145 5.74 -20.88 8.13
C GLY A 145 5.99 -19.89 6.99
N ILE A 146 5.37 -18.70 7.02
CA ILE A 146 5.53 -17.71 5.96
C ILE A 146 6.95 -17.16 6.02
N PRO A 147 7.72 -17.24 4.92
CA PRO A 147 9.09 -16.74 4.88
C PRO A 147 9.12 -15.21 4.89
N PHE A 148 10.06 -14.64 5.63
CA PHE A 148 10.36 -13.21 5.65
C PHE A 148 11.86 -12.97 5.81
N VAL A 149 12.31 -11.75 5.60
CA VAL A 149 13.74 -11.41 5.66
C VAL A 149 13.98 -10.33 6.71
N VAL A 150 15.03 -10.50 7.51
CA VAL A 150 15.53 -9.48 8.45
C VAL A 150 16.86 -8.94 8.00
N TRP A 151 17.16 -7.70 8.39
CA TRP A 151 18.30 -6.93 7.89
C TRP A 151 19.15 -6.38 9.03
N PRO A 152 20.46 -6.19 8.84
CA PRO A 152 21.28 -5.49 9.80
C PRO A 152 20.90 -4.00 9.85
N ALA A 153 21.04 -3.34 11.00
CA ALA A 153 20.74 -1.90 11.14
C ALA A 153 21.52 -1.01 10.15
N GLN A 154 22.71 -1.46 9.74
CA GLN A 154 23.55 -0.78 8.73
C GLN A 154 22.87 -0.65 7.36
N LEU A 155 21.79 -1.40 7.09
CA LEU A 155 20.99 -1.23 5.88
C LEU A 155 20.50 0.21 5.71
N LEU A 156 20.10 0.87 6.81
CA LEU A 156 19.61 2.26 6.79
C LEU A 156 20.70 3.25 6.33
N GLU A 157 21.97 2.88 6.44
CA GLU A 157 23.10 3.68 5.97
C GLU A 157 23.54 3.35 4.54
N ASN A 158 22.99 2.28 3.95
CA ASN A 158 23.32 1.88 2.60
C ASN A 158 22.89 2.95 1.59
N LYS A 159 23.82 3.43 0.77
CA LYS A 159 23.56 4.49 -0.21
C LYS A 159 22.46 4.12 -1.20
N SER A 160 22.53 2.94 -1.81
CA SER A 160 21.54 2.51 -2.81
C SER A 160 20.14 2.40 -2.20
N PHE A 161 20.04 1.90 -0.96
CA PHE A 161 18.77 1.83 -0.25
C PHE A 161 18.18 3.22 0.05
N LYS A 162 19.01 4.15 0.55
CA LYS A 162 18.59 5.54 0.84
C LYS A 162 18.13 6.26 -0.42
N ASP A 163 18.88 6.13 -1.50
CA ASP A 163 18.57 6.76 -2.80
C ASP A 163 17.21 6.22 -3.32
N SER A 164 16.99 4.90 -3.33
CA SER A 164 15.72 4.31 -3.77
C SER A 164 14.54 4.71 -2.86
N ALA A 165 14.73 4.74 -1.54
CA ALA A 165 13.69 5.17 -0.60
C ALA A 165 13.32 6.65 -0.79
N ALA A 166 14.31 7.52 -0.99
CA ALA A 166 14.11 8.94 -1.25
C ALA A 166 13.36 9.19 -2.57
N GLN A 167 13.66 8.41 -3.61
CA GLN A 167 12.97 8.51 -4.90
C GLN A 167 11.49 8.10 -4.80
N VAL A 168 11.19 7.02 -4.07
CA VAL A 168 9.80 6.57 -3.81
C VAL A 168 9.02 7.62 -3.02
N LEU A 169 9.63 8.22 -1.99
CA LEU A 169 9.02 9.28 -1.17
C LEU A 169 8.90 10.63 -1.89
N GLY A 170 9.57 10.79 -3.04
CA GLY A 170 9.59 12.04 -3.77
C GLY A 170 10.37 13.15 -3.05
N SER A 171 11.31 12.80 -2.18
CA SER A 171 12.17 13.76 -1.47
C SER A 171 13.34 14.25 -2.34
N ASP A 172 13.76 13.48 -3.35
CA ASP A 172 14.86 13.83 -4.27
C ASP A 172 14.43 14.70 -5.47
N SER A 173 13.51 15.64 -5.24
CA SER A 173 13.05 16.59 -6.27
C SER A 173 14.08 17.66 -6.65
N ALA A 174 15.39 17.42 -6.49
CA ALA A 174 16.39 18.26 -7.09
C ALA A 174 16.52 17.89 -8.57
N PRO A 175 16.26 18.81 -9.52
CA PRO A 175 16.42 18.52 -10.93
C PRO A 175 17.91 18.24 -11.16
N THR A 176 18.25 16.98 -11.40
CA THR A 176 19.54 16.69 -12.03
C THR A 176 19.38 17.13 -13.48
N SER A 177 19.92 18.30 -13.80
CA SER A 177 20.00 18.82 -15.16
C SER A 177 20.78 17.83 -16.03
N THR A 178 20.07 16.89 -16.64
CA THR A 178 20.58 16.13 -17.78
C THR A 178 19.63 16.40 -18.92
N ASP A 179 20.13 17.16 -19.90
CA ASP A 179 19.46 17.53 -21.14
C ASP A 179 18.69 16.35 -21.75
N GLY A 180 17.36 16.42 -21.69
CA GLY A 180 16.48 15.57 -22.47
C GLY A 180 16.38 16.09 -23.91
N PRO A 181 16.19 15.21 -24.92
CA PRO A 181 16.33 15.58 -26.32
C PRO A 181 15.24 16.56 -26.76
N THR A 182 15.67 17.71 -27.27
CA THR A 182 14.87 18.71 -27.96
C THR A 182 14.34 18.14 -29.28
N GLY A 183 13.16 17.53 -29.24
CA GLY A 183 12.34 17.26 -30.41
C GLY A 183 11.35 18.39 -30.64
N SER A 184 11.77 19.46 -31.29
CA SER A 184 10.88 20.53 -31.76
C SER A 184 9.93 20.01 -32.84
N ASN A 185 8.62 20.19 -32.64
CA ASN A 185 7.72 20.52 -33.75
C ASN A 185 6.47 21.24 -33.23
N GLY A 186 6.28 22.45 -33.78
CA GLY A 186 5.34 23.48 -33.34
C GLY A 186 3.88 23.06 -33.29
N GLY A 187 3.29 23.36 -32.14
CA GLY A 187 1.86 23.50 -31.90
C GLY A 187 1.72 23.94 -30.46
N SER A 188 1.34 25.20 -30.20
CA SER A 188 1.24 25.77 -28.85
C SER A 188 0.20 24.98 -28.02
N GLY A 189 0.66 23.91 -27.37
CA GLY A 189 -0.16 22.94 -26.67
C GLY A 189 -0.04 23.12 -25.17
N PHE A 190 -1.08 22.72 -24.44
CA PHE A 190 -1.06 22.63 -22.96
C PHE A 190 0.17 21.88 -22.41
N ARG A 191 0.83 21.03 -23.23
CA ARG A 191 2.09 20.33 -22.93
C ARG A 191 3.27 21.26 -22.65
N GLU A 192 3.37 22.40 -23.31
CA GLU A 192 4.48 23.35 -23.13
C GLU A 192 4.27 24.25 -21.89
N LYS A 193 3.02 24.47 -21.50
CA LYS A 193 2.68 25.32 -20.35
C LYS A 193 2.95 24.66 -18.99
N PHE A 194 3.08 23.33 -18.97
CA PHE A 194 3.34 22.52 -17.77
C PHE A 194 4.41 21.48 -18.08
N GLU A 195 5.67 21.93 -18.10
CA GLU A 195 6.84 21.06 -18.29
C GLU A 195 6.87 19.93 -17.25
N ALA A 196 7.12 18.70 -17.71
CA ALA A 196 7.24 17.52 -16.88
C ALA A 196 8.59 17.53 -16.13
N LYS A 197 8.59 18.07 -14.90
CA LYS A 197 9.81 18.29 -14.10
C LYS A 197 10.08 17.22 -13.06
N HIS A 198 9.09 16.37 -12.77
CA HIS A 198 9.20 15.35 -11.74
C HIS A 198 9.56 14.02 -12.38
N ARG A 199 10.65 13.39 -11.94
CA ARG A 199 11.07 12.09 -12.46
C ARG A 199 10.61 10.99 -11.51
N ALA A 200 9.76 10.09 -12.00
CA ALA A 200 9.31 8.93 -11.27
C ALA A 200 10.38 7.82 -11.21
N THR A 201 10.13 6.81 -10.39
CA THR A 201 11.02 5.67 -10.12
C THR A 201 11.23 4.79 -11.34
N ASP A 202 10.21 4.62 -12.17
CA ASP A 202 10.29 3.85 -13.42
C ASP A 202 10.95 4.61 -14.59
N GLY A 203 11.22 5.91 -14.38
CA GLY A 203 11.85 6.80 -15.35
C GLY A 203 10.90 7.74 -16.09
N HIS A 204 9.58 7.69 -15.87
CA HIS A 204 8.67 8.68 -16.42
C HIS A 204 8.98 10.10 -15.91
N PHE A 205 8.77 11.09 -16.79
CA PHE A 205 8.72 12.48 -16.40
C PHE A 205 7.26 12.91 -16.34
N VAL A 206 6.82 13.35 -15.17
CA VAL A 206 5.44 13.72 -14.88
C VAL A 206 5.30 15.18 -14.45
N ARG A 207 4.07 15.71 -14.51
CA ARG A 207 3.82 17.15 -14.39
C ARG A 207 3.56 17.62 -12.96
N SER A 208 3.26 16.72 -12.04
CA SER A 208 2.99 17.07 -10.65
C SER A 208 3.60 16.07 -9.68
N LYS A 209 3.83 16.52 -8.44
CA LYS A 209 4.26 15.63 -7.35
C LYS A 209 3.23 14.53 -7.07
N ALA A 210 1.94 14.82 -7.21
CA ALA A 210 0.88 13.83 -7.02
C ALA A 210 0.92 12.74 -8.10
N GLU A 211 1.08 13.12 -9.38
CA GLU A 211 1.30 12.16 -10.47
C GLU A 211 2.54 11.30 -10.21
N MET A 212 3.64 11.89 -9.73
CA MET A 212 4.86 11.14 -9.41
C MET A 212 4.62 10.10 -8.31
N LEU A 213 3.83 10.44 -7.29
CA LEU A 213 3.48 9.50 -6.23
C LEU A 213 2.58 8.36 -6.74
N ILE A 214 1.63 8.67 -7.61
CA ILE A 214 0.76 7.67 -8.25
C ILE A 214 1.60 6.73 -9.14
N ASP A 215 2.46 7.29 -9.99
CA ASP A 215 3.36 6.56 -10.88
C ASP A 215 4.29 5.62 -10.09
N ASN A 216 4.99 6.18 -9.09
CA ASN A 216 5.82 5.39 -8.18
C ASN A 216 5.03 4.25 -7.54
N TRP A 217 3.79 4.51 -7.11
CA TRP A 217 2.97 3.47 -6.52
C TRP A 217 2.65 2.34 -7.52
N LEU A 218 2.26 2.70 -8.75
CA LEU A 218 1.96 1.72 -9.81
C LEU A 218 3.19 0.88 -10.16
N TYR A 219 4.36 1.52 -10.26
CA TYR A 219 5.63 0.84 -10.49
C TYR A 219 5.98 -0.12 -9.36
N MET A 220 5.94 0.34 -8.10
CA MET A 220 6.28 -0.49 -6.93
C MET A 220 5.29 -1.65 -6.72
N ALA A 221 4.03 -1.48 -7.15
CA ALA A 221 3.05 -2.56 -7.18
C ALA A 221 3.24 -3.54 -8.35
N GLU A 222 4.29 -3.36 -9.17
CA GLU A 222 4.59 -4.12 -10.40
C GLU A 222 3.44 -4.07 -11.43
N ILE A 223 2.70 -2.95 -11.45
CA ILE A 223 1.60 -2.75 -12.39
C ILE A 223 2.15 -2.13 -13.67
N VAL A 224 2.05 -2.87 -14.77
CA VAL A 224 2.29 -2.33 -16.10
C VAL A 224 1.29 -1.20 -16.36
N HIS A 225 1.83 -0.01 -16.62
CA HIS A 225 1.04 1.18 -16.88
C HIS A 225 1.71 2.05 -17.96
N ALA A 226 0.95 3.00 -18.49
CA ALA A 226 1.42 4.00 -19.43
C ALA A 226 1.04 5.39 -18.94
N TYR A 227 1.98 6.34 -18.99
CA TYR A 227 1.75 7.74 -18.66
C TYR A 227 1.30 8.55 -19.89
N GLU A 228 0.38 9.50 -19.71
CA GLU A 228 -0.13 10.40 -20.77
C GLU A 228 -0.61 9.67 -22.04
N ARG A 229 -1.33 8.55 -21.88
CA ARG A 229 -1.81 7.77 -23.03
C ARG A 229 -3.00 8.47 -23.71
N LYS A 230 -2.93 8.59 -25.05
CA LYS A 230 -4.08 9.05 -25.85
C LYS A 230 -5.23 8.05 -25.74
N LEU A 231 -6.43 8.53 -25.48
CA LEU A 231 -7.63 7.70 -25.53
C LEU A 231 -7.86 7.22 -26.98
N PRO A 232 -8.39 6.00 -27.17
CA PRO A 232 -8.64 5.44 -28.51
C PRO A 232 -9.93 6.02 -29.12
N ILE A 233 -9.99 7.35 -29.26
CA ILE A 233 -11.11 8.13 -29.80
C ILE A 233 -10.60 9.20 -30.78
N GLU A 234 -11.51 9.78 -31.56
CA GLU A 234 -11.16 10.82 -32.53
C GLU A 234 -10.74 12.12 -31.84
N GLU A 235 -11.42 12.49 -30.75
CA GLU A 235 -11.10 13.66 -29.96
C GLU A 235 -9.67 13.58 -29.39
N GLU A 236 -8.94 14.70 -29.43
CA GLU A 236 -7.60 14.76 -28.86
C GLU A 236 -7.67 14.84 -27.33
N MET A 237 -7.69 13.66 -26.70
CA MET A 237 -7.73 13.51 -25.25
C MET A 237 -6.70 12.49 -24.76
N TYR A 238 -6.07 12.81 -23.65
CA TYR A 238 -5.08 11.97 -22.97
C TYR A 238 -5.50 11.77 -21.51
N CYS A 239 -5.31 10.55 -21.00
CA CYS A 239 -5.44 10.23 -19.59
C CYS A 239 -4.12 10.48 -18.86
N ASP A 240 -4.14 10.54 -17.53
CA ASP A 240 -2.89 10.64 -16.76
C ASP A 240 -2.18 9.29 -16.74
N PHE A 241 -2.89 8.21 -16.42
CA PHE A 241 -2.36 6.84 -16.50
C PHE A 241 -3.33 5.87 -17.16
N TYR A 242 -2.79 4.87 -17.83
CA TYR A 242 -3.55 3.74 -18.37
C TYR A 242 -2.95 2.41 -17.95
N ILE A 243 -3.81 1.51 -17.46
CA ILE A 243 -3.44 0.16 -17.04
C ILE A 243 -4.05 -0.85 -18.03
N PRO A 244 -3.22 -1.48 -18.90
CA PRO A 244 -3.70 -2.38 -19.94
C PRO A 244 -4.46 -3.60 -19.41
N THR A 245 -3.99 -4.18 -18.29
CA THR A 245 -4.56 -5.42 -17.72
C THR A 245 -6.05 -5.28 -17.39
N GLY A 246 -6.45 -4.16 -16.80
CA GLY A 246 -7.87 -3.85 -16.48
C GLY A 246 -8.57 -2.99 -17.52
N LYS A 247 -7.87 -2.59 -18.58
CA LYS A 247 -8.32 -1.56 -19.55
C LYS A 247 -8.89 -0.33 -18.84
N VAL A 248 -8.22 0.12 -17.78
CA VAL A 248 -8.69 1.18 -16.90
C VAL A 248 -7.79 2.41 -17.03
N TYR A 249 -8.43 3.57 -17.06
CA TYR A 249 -7.78 4.89 -17.09
C TYR A 249 -7.80 5.48 -15.68
N ILE A 250 -6.75 6.18 -15.30
CA ILE A 250 -6.66 6.93 -14.05
C ILE A 250 -6.52 8.42 -14.40
N GLU A 251 -7.30 9.23 -13.71
CA GLU A 251 -7.21 10.69 -13.75
C GLU A 251 -7.03 11.21 -12.32
N TYR A 252 -6.13 12.18 -12.15
CA TYR A 252 -5.92 12.88 -10.90
C TYR A 252 -6.44 14.32 -10.97
N TRP A 253 -7.29 14.67 -10.00
CA TRP A 253 -8.00 15.94 -9.95
C TRP A 253 -7.44 16.87 -8.84
N GLY A 254 -6.30 17.52 -9.09
CA GLY A 254 -5.61 18.34 -8.07
C GLY A 254 -5.94 19.84 -8.00
N LEU A 255 -6.70 20.41 -8.96
CA LEU A 255 -6.94 21.86 -9.05
C LEU A 255 -8.44 22.22 -9.18
N GLU A 256 -9.27 21.68 -8.29
CA GLU A 256 -10.74 21.81 -8.40
C GLU A 256 -11.29 23.24 -8.18
N ASN A 257 -10.48 24.18 -7.68
CA ASN A 257 -10.90 25.54 -7.37
C ASN A 257 -10.88 26.52 -8.58
N ASP A 258 -10.31 26.13 -9.73
CA ASP A 258 -10.33 26.94 -10.96
C ASP A 258 -11.57 26.60 -11.82
N PRO A 259 -12.46 27.57 -12.13
CA PRO A 259 -13.61 27.33 -13.01
C PRO A 259 -13.25 26.71 -14.37
N LYS A 260 -12.13 27.12 -14.99
CA LYS A 260 -11.67 26.54 -16.26
C LYS A 260 -11.21 25.08 -16.10
N TYR A 261 -10.73 24.71 -14.91
CA TYR A 261 -10.38 23.33 -14.60
C TYR A 261 -11.63 22.47 -14.46
N ARG A 262 -12.67 22.98 -13.79
CA ARG A 262 -13.95 22.30 -13.64
C ARG A 262 -14.62 21.98 -14.98
N ASP A 263 -14.59 22.93 -15.91
CA ASP A 263 -15.14 22.72 -17.26
C ASP A 263 -14.38 21.62 -18.01
N ARG A 264 -13.04 21.60 -17.93
CA ARG A 264 -12.21 20.55 -18.54
C ARG A 264 -12.45 19.18 -17.91
N LYS A 265 -12.57 19.11 -16.58
CA LYS A 265 -12.91 17.87 -15.86
C LYS A 265 -14.27 17.36 -16.34
N ALA A 266 -15.29 18.22 -16.40
CA ALA A 266 -16.62 17.85 -16.88
C ALA A 266 -16.60 17.33 -18.33
N GLN A 267 -15.84 17.98 -19.22
CA GLN A 267 -15.65 17.52 -20.60
C GLN A 267 -14.97 16.15 -20.67
N LYS A 268 -13.89 15.93 -19.90
CA LYS A 268 -13.22 14.61 -19.83
C LYS A 268 -14.17 13.53 -19.34
N LEU A 269 -14.90 13.78 -18.24
CA LEU A 269 -15.87 12.83 -17.70
C LEU A 269 -17.00 12.51 -18.68
N ALA A 270 -17.48 13.51 -19.42
CA ALA A 270 -18.47 13.30 -20.48
C ALA A 270 -17.92 12.40 -21.61
N LEU A 271 -16.65 12.56 -21.99
CA LEU A 271 -16.00 11.68 -22.98
C LEU A 271 -15.83 10.26 -22.46
N TYR A 272 -15.34 10.07 -21.22
CA TYR A 272 -15.24 8.74 -20.61
C TYR A 272 -16.62 8.04 -20.56
N GLY A 273 -17.67 8.76 -20.17
CA GLY A 273 -19.04 8.25 -20.14
C GLY A 273 -19.60 7.95 -21.54
N LYS A 274 -19.41 8.84 -22.51
CA LYS A 274 -19.86 8.68 -23.90
C LYS A 274 -19.29 7.41 -24.54
N TYR A 275 -18.01 7.11 -24.29
CA TYR A 275 -17.31 5.97 -24.90
C TYR A 275 -17.28 4.71 -24.01
N GLY A 276 -17.85 4.77 -22.79
CA GLY A 276 -17.96 3.62 -21.90
C GLY A 276 -16.62 3.10 -21.37
N PHE A 277 -15.66 4.00 -21.15
CA PHE A 277 -14.35 3.64 -20.64
C PHE A 277 -14.34 3.47 -19.12
N ASN A 278 -13.56 2.50 -18.63
CA ASN A 278 -13.33 2.30 -17.20
C ASN A 278 -12.45 3.43 -16.66
N LEU A 279 -12.94 4.16 -15.66
CA LEU A 279 -12.25 5.31 -15.09
C LEU A 279 -12.08 5.15 -13.57
N ILE A 280 -10.88 5.46 -13.10
CA ILE A 280 -10.55 5.72 -11.71
C ILE A 280 -10.24 7.21 -11.59
N GLU A 281 -10.92 7.88 -10.68
CA GLU A 281 -10.71 9.29 -10.37
C GLU A 281 -10.03 9.37 -9.01
N LEU A 282 -8.91 10.11 -8.93
CA LEU A 282 -8.16 10.36 -7.70
C LEU A 282 -8.18 11.85 -7.37
N ASN A 283 -8.12 12.19 -6.09
CA ASN A 283 -7.91 13.55 -5.59
C ASN A 283 -6.76 13.59 -4.57
N ASP A 284 -6.51 14.76 -3.97
CA ASP A 284 -5.43 14.93 -2.98
C ASP A 284 -5.54 14.00 -1.77
N ALA A 285 -6.75 13.75 -1.27
CA ALA A 285 -6.97 12.86 -0.13
C ALA A 285 -6.69 11.40 -0.51
N ASP A 286 -6.99 11.00 -1.75
CA ASP A 286 -6.65 9.67 -2.25
C ASP A 286 -5.13 9.48 -2.39
N VAL A 287 -4.42 10.49 -2.89
CA VAL A 287 -2.96 10.46 -3.07
C VAL A 287 -2.22 10.34 -1.73
N GLN A 288 -2.79 10.85 -0.64
CA GLN A 288 -2.24 10.66 0.70
C GLN A 288 -2.38 9.22 1.21
N ASN A 289 -3.29 8.42 0.63
CA ASN A 289 -3.66 7.08 1.12
C ASN A 289 -3.66 6.03 -0.01
N LEU A 290 -2.71 6.12 -0.95
CA LEU A 290 -2.68 5.25 -2.15
C LEU A 290 -2.67 3.75 -1.83
N ASP A 291 -2.03 3.34 -0.73
CA ASP A 291 -1.95 1.93 -0.30
C ASP A 291 -3.34 1.34 0.03
N ASP A 292 -4.30 2.16 0.48
CA ASP A 292 -5.67 1.71 0.79
C ASP A 292 -6.62 1.94 -0.39
N VAL A 293 -6.40 3.02 -1.14
CA VAL A 293 -7.31 3.47 -2.18
C VAL A 293 -7.13 2.66 -3.46
N LEU A 294 -5.90 2.57 -3.98
CA LEU A 294 -5.66 1.99 -5.30
C LEU A 294 -5.96 0.49 -5.37
N PRO A 295 -5.55 -0.37 -4.41
CA PRO A 295 -5.89 -1.80 -4.46
C PRO A 295 -7.39 -2.05 -4.58
N ARG A 296 -8.18 -1.34 -3.76
CA ARG A 296 -9.64 -1.45 -3.75
C ARG A 296 -10.27 -0.97 -5.06
N LEU A 297 -9.77 0.12 -5.64
CA LEU A 297 -10.30 0.66 -6.89
C LEU A 297 -9.92 -0.19 -8.09
N LEU A 298 -8.67 -0.65 -8.16
CA LEU A 298 -8.12 -1.49 -9.22
C LEU A 298 -8.76 -2.88 -9.25
N LEU A 299 -9.05 -3.46 -8.08
CA LEU A 299 -9.70 -4.76 -7.97
C LEU A 299 -11.07 -4.80 -8.66
N LYS A 300 -11.82 -3.68 -8.67
CA LYS A 300 -13.11 -3.57 -9.38
C LYS A 300 -12.98 -3.80 -10.89
N PHE A 301 -11.77 -3.62 -11.43
CA PHE A 301 -11.45 -3.81 -12.84
C PHE A 301 -10.57 -5.05 -13.07
N GLY A 302 -10.51 -5.97 -12.10
CA GLY A 302 -9.76 -7.22 -12.21
C GLY A 302 -8.24 -7.06 -12.15
N VAL A 303 -7.76 -5.88 -11.73
CA VAL A 303 -6.32 -5.64 -11.53
C VAL A 303 -6.01 -5.96 -10.07
N GLN A 304 -5.37 -7.10 -9.86
CA GLN A 304 -4.90 -7.50 -8.55
C GLN A 304 -3.58 -6.81 -8.24
N THR A 305 -3.47 -6.33 -7.01
CA THR A 305 -2.19 -5.98 -6.40
C THR A 305 -1.74 -7.13 -5.51
N TYR A 306 -0.62 -6.96 -4.84
CA TYR A 306 0.02 -7.94 -3.94
C TYR A 306 -0.93 -8.72 -3.02
#